data_AF-A0A842MME7-F1
#
_entry.id   AF-A0A842MME7-F1
#
_cell.length_a   1.000
_cell.length_b   1.000
_cell.length_c   1.000
_cell.angle_alpha   90.00
_cell.angle_beta   90.00
_cell.angle_gamma   90.00
#
_symmetry.space_group_name_H-M   'P 1'
#
loop_
_entity.id
_entity.type
_entity.pdbx_description
1 polymer ?
#
loop_
_entity_poly.entity_id
_entity_poly.type
_entity_poly.pdbx_seq_one_letter_code
_entity_poly.pdbx_strand_id
1 'polypeptide(L)'
;MARVPEAYYEFVMHYAPYFYVIATAMAMDPPAGQYNVTVVDGSRFQAGYPVEIKDNSHSEWNRVATVNGNVLTMENPLQYTYYVANGGKVEGPDPDFGRGAFPAAFAIDFLYEAYSSAQFQSRRSEILAKIVELADWLLTQQCTDPNKRAYGGFRNSEAGIECWSVDAGRCIPAL
;
A
#
# COMPACT_ATOMS: atom_id res chain seq x y z
N MET A 1 9.48 22.15 2.03
CA MET A 1 9.44 20.95 1.18
C MET A 1 9.39 21.39 -0.29
N ALA A 2 10.12 20.72 -1.19
CA ALA A 2 9.91 20.90 -2.62
C ALA A 2 8.52 20.38 -3.04
N ARG A 3 8.03 20.75 -4.23
CA ARG A 3 6.75 20.23 -4.74
C ARG A 3 6.84 18.71 -4.85
N VAL A 4 5.92 18.02 -4.20
CA VAL A 4 5.85 16.57 -4.22
C VAL A 4 5.17 16.13 -5.52
N PRO A 5 5.73 15.18 -6.30
CA PRO A 5 5.02 14.62 -7.44
C PRO A 5 3.72 13.95 -7.02
N GLU A 6 2.63 14.23 -7.72
CA GLU A 6 1.31 13.68 -7.40
C GLU A 6 1.32 12.14 -7.35
N ALA A 7 1.96 11.50 -8.33
CA ALA A 7 2.07 10.05 -8.38
C ALA A 7 2.78 9.46 -7.14
N TYR A 8 3.73 10.19 -6.55
CA TYR A 8 4.41 9.75 -5.34
C TYR A 8 3.52 9.90 -4.10
N TYR A 9 2.72 10.97 -4.03
CA TYR A 9 1.72 11.13 -2.98
C TYR A 9 0.68 9.99 -3.02
N GLU A 10 0.12 9.71 -4.20
CA GLU A 10 -0.86 8.64 -4.37
C GLU A 10 -0.26 7.27 -4.03
N PHE A 11 0.98 7.02 -4.44
CA PHE A 11 1.70 5.81 -4.07
C PHE A 11 1.75 5.60 -2.55
N VAL A 12 2.10 6.64 -1.79
CA VAL A 12 2.13 6.55 -0.32
C VAL A 12 0.73 6.37 0.27
N MET A 13 -0.26 7.12 -0.22
CA MET A 13 -1.64 7.02 0.28
C MET A 13 -2.24 5.62 0.11
N HIS A 14 -1.97 4.98 -1.03
CA HIS A 14 -2.56 3.68 -1.36
C HIS A 14 -1.73 2.48 -0.87
N TYR A 15 -0.40 2.52 -0.97
CA TYR A 15 0.44 1.37 -0.65
C TYR A 15 1.12 1.43 0.73
N ALA A 16 1.02 2.51 1.50
CA ALA A 16 1.47 2.44 2.88
C ALA A 16 0.50 1.58 3.72
N PRO A 17 0.98 0.65 4.59
CA PRO A 17 2.39 0.45 5.01
C PRO A 17 3.04 -0.84 4.47
N TYR A 18 2.86 -1.16 3.19
CA TYR A 18 3.47 -2.35 2.60
C TYR A 18 4.97 -2.16 2.31
N PHE A 19 5.78 -3.20 2.50
CA PHE A 19 7.22 -3.13 2.25
C PHE A 19 7.56 -2.99 0.77
N TYR A 20 6.88 -3.77 -0.07
CA TYR A 20 7.16 -3.86 -1.50
C TYR A 20 5.87 -3.81 -2.29
N VAL A 21 5.97 -3.17 -3.45
CA VAL A 21 4.95 -3.17 -4.50
C VAL A 21 5.56 -3.91 -5.68
N ILE A 22 4.90 -4.96 -6.11
CA ILE A 22 5.31 -5.80 -7.23
C ILE A 22 4.31 -5.65 -8.38
N ALA A 23 4.81 -5.86 -9.59
CA ALA A 23 4.01 -5.75 -10.81
C ALA A 23 3.89 -7.11 -11.49
N THR A 24 2.78 -7.31 -12.20
CA THR A 24 2.62 -8.37 -13.18
C THR A 24 1.97 -7.82 -14.45
N ALA A 25 2.28 -8.39 -15.60
CA ALA A 25 1.62 -8.03 -16.84
C ALA A 25 0.17 -8.55 -16.86
N MET A 26 -0.72 -7.82 -17.51
CA MET A 26 -2.04 -8.33 -17.86
C MET A 26 -1.89 -9.43 -18.92
N ALA A 27 -2.71 -10.48 -18.82
CA ALA A 27 -2.75 -11.56 -19.80
C ALA A 27 -3.84 -11.36 -20.87
N MET A 28 -4.83 -10.50 -20.60
CA MET A 28 -5.88 -10.12 -21.54
C MET A 28 -6.29 -8.68 -21.33
N ASP A 29 -6.85 -8.05 -22.36
CA ASP A 29 -7.41 -6.70 -22.29
C ASP A 29 -8.70 -6.72 -21.45
N PRO A 30 -8.72 -6.08 -20.26
CA PRO A 30 -9.95 -5.96 -19.48
C PRO A 30 -10.73 -4.71 -19.95
N PRO A 31 -11.97 -4.86 -20.43
CA PRO A 31 -12.78 -3.72 -20.84
C PRO A 31 -13.39 -2.99 -19.64
N ALA A 32 -13.68 -1.70 -19.83
CA ALA A 32 -14.38 -0.87 -18.85
C ALA A 32 -15.72 -1.51 -18.42
N GLY A 33 -16.09 -1.27 -17.17
CA GLY A 33 -17.32 -1.78 -16.55
C GLY A 33 -17.24 -3.21 -16.03
N GLN A 34 -16.15 -3.95 -16.31
CA GLN A 34 -15.93 -5.27 -15.73
C GLN A 34 -15.23 -5.19 -14.36
N TYR A 35 -15.29 -6.27 -13.60
CA TYR A 35 -14.58 -6.41 -12.33
C TYR A 35 -13.32 -7.26 -12.47
N ASN A 36 -13.23 -8.10 -13.51
CA ASN A 36 -12.17 -9.09 -13.62
C ASN A 36 -11.00 -8.57 -14.43
N VAL A 37 -9.79 -8.79 -13.91
CA VAL A 37 -8.53 -8.57 -14.63
C VAL A 37 -7.75 -9.87 -14.61
N THR A 38 -7.47 -10.42 -15.80
CA THR A 38 -6.63 -11.62 -15.91
C THR A 38 -5.18 -11.21 -16.06
N VAL A 39 -4.33 -11.74 -15.19
CA VAL A 39 -2.89 -11.44 -15.13
C VAL A 39 -2.04 -12.65 -15.50
N VAL A 40 -0.76 -12.43 -15.81
CA VAL A 40 0.18 -13.52 -16.10
C VAL A 40 0.46 -14.37 -14.86
N ASP A 41 0.53 -13.73 -13.70
CA ASP A 41 0.86 -14.37 -12.42
C ASP A 41 -0.03 -13.83 -11.30
N GLY A 42 -1.08 -14.57 -10.96
CA GLY A 42 -2.04 -14.20 -9.92
C GLY A 42 -1.57 -14.48 -8.50
N SER A 43 -0.54 -15.30 -8.27
CA SER A 43 -0.06 -15.58 -6.91
C SER A 43 0.63 -14.38 -6.24
N ARG A 44 0.90 -13.33 -7.02
CA ARG A 44 1.44 -12.04 -6.56
C ARG A 44 0.41 -11.15 -5.86
N PHE A 45 -0.85 -11.59 -5.76
CA PHE A 45 -1.95 -10.79 -5.24
C PHE A 45 -2.71 -11.54 -4.16
N GLN A 46 -3.33 -10.77 -3.27
CA GLN A 46 -4.15 -11.28 -2.19
C GLN A 46 -5.45 -10.47 -2.08
N ALA A 47 -6.54 -11.13 -1.69
CA ALA A 47 -7.79 -10.45 -1.39
C ALA A 47 -7.60 -9.38 -0.29
N GLY A 48 -8.26 -8.25 -0.47
CA GLY A 48 -8.13 -7.07 0.38
C GLY A 48 -6.94 -6.19 0.05
N TYR A 49 -6.04 -6.55 -0.87
CA TYR A 49 -4.90 -5.68 -1.19
C TYR A 49 -5.29 -4.57 -2.17
N PRO A 50 -4.82 -3.32 -1.95
CA PRO A 50 -4.95 -2.26 -2.94
C PRO A 50 -4.10 -2.61 -4.17
N VAL A 51 -4.57 -2.24 -5.35
CA VAL A 51 -3.85 -2.44 -6.61
C VAL A 51 -4.02 -1.22 -7.51
N GLU A 52 -2.99 -0.95 -8.30
CA GLU A 52 -3.05 -0.01 -9.42
C GLU A 52 -3.16 -0.81 -10.72
N ILE A 53 -4.23 -0.59 -11.46
CA ILE A 53 -4.45 -1.13 -12.80
C ILE A 53 -4.05 -0.05 -13.79
N LYS A 54 -3.09 -0.32 -14.67
CA LYS A 54 -2.58 0.70 -15.59
C LYS A 54 -2.10 0.14 -16.92
N ASP A 55 -2.13 1.00 -17.92
CA ASP A 55 -1.38 0.88 -19.16
C ASP A 55 -0.66 2.22 -19.42
N ASN A 56 -0.11 2.43 -20.62
CA ASN A 56 0.57 3.71 -20.91
C ASN A 56 -0.38 4.91 -21.06
N SER A 57 -1.69 4.69 -21.11
CA SER A 57 -2.71 5.72 -21.36
C SER A 57 -3.54 6.04 -20.11
N HIS A 58 -3.84 5.03 -19.29
CA HIS A 58 -4.73 5.14 -18.14
C HIS A 58 -4.14 4.45 -16.92
N SER A 59 -4.54 4.93 -15.74
CA SER A 59 -4.30 4.27 -14.47
C SER A 59 -5.51 4.48 -13.56
N GLU A 60 -5.88 3.45 -12.80
CA GLU A 60 -6.86 3.55 -11.73
C GLU A 60 -6.47 2.70 -10.51
N TRP A 61 -6.94 3.15 -9.35
CA TRP A 61 -6.78 2.45 -8.07
C TRP A 61 -8.01 1.61 -7.76
N ASN A 62 -7.79 0.39 -7.29
CA ASN A 62 -8.85 -0.50 -6.86
C ASN A 62 -8.36 -1.39 -5.70
N ARG A 63 -9.22 -2.31 -5.24
CA ARG A 63 -8.87 -3.33 -4.25
C ARG A 63 -9.28 -4.69 -4.79
N VAL A 64 -8.46 -5.70 -4.54
CA VAL A 64 -8.73 -7.07 -4.95
C VAL A 64 -9.81 -7.65 -4.03
N ALA A 65 -10.98 -7.97 -4.55
CA ALA A 65 -12.03 -8.68 -3.84
C ALA A 65 -11.69 -10.17 -3.70
N THR A 66 -11.31 -10.83 -4.79
CA THR A 66 -10.92 -12.25 -4.79
C THR A 66 -9.83 -12.55 -5.82
N VAL A 67 -9.09 -13.63 -5.58
CA VAL A 67 -8.08 -14.18 -6.50
C VAL A 67 -8.48 -15.61 -6.84
N ASN A 68 -8.69 -15.90 -8.13
CA ASN A 68 -8.98 -17.26 -8.62
C ASN A 68 -7.98 -17.63 -9.72
N GLY A 69 -6.90 -18.29 -9.32
CA GLY A 69 -5.75 -18.53 -10.19
C GLY A 69 -5.18 -17.20 -10.70
N ASN A 70 -5.26 -16.97 -12.01
CA ASN A 70 -4.76 -15.77 -12.67
C ASN A 70 -5.83 -14.69 -12.87
N VAL A 71 -7.05 -14.88 -12.37
CA VAL A 71 -8.13 -13.88 -12.47
C VAL A 71 -8.25 -13.16 -11.14
N LEU A 72 -8.02 -11.85 -11.17
CA LEU A 72 -8.26 -10.95 -10.05
C LEU A 72 -9.64 -10.34 -10.21
N THR A 73 -10.51 -10.50 -9.22
CA THR A 73 -11.80 -9.80 -9.15
C THR A 73 -11.60 -8.53 -8.33
N MET A 74 -11.88 -7.36 -8.90
CA MET A 74 -11.84 -6.08 -8.20
C MET A 74 -13.08 -5.85 -7.33
N GLU A 75 -13.01 -4.96 -6.35
CA GLU A 75 -14.16 -4.54 -5.54
C GLU A 75 -15.07 -3.56 -6.30
N ASN A 76 -14.50 -2.74 -7.17
CA ASN A 76 -15.22 -1.77 -8.00
C ASN A 76 -15.05 -2.09 -9.49
N PRO A 77 -16.03 -1.78 -10.35
CA PRO A 77 -15.89 -1.97 -11.79
C PRO A 77 -14.81 -1.03 -12.35
N LEU A 78 -14.07 -1.51 -13.35
CA LEU A 78 -13.02 -0.75 -14.03
C LEU A 78 -13.62 0.46 -14.73
N GLN A 79 -13.01 1.63 -14.55
CA GLN A 79 -13.43 2.85 -15.21
C GLN A 79 -13.00 2.89 -16.67
N TYR A 80 -11.88 2.26 -17.00
CA TYR A 80 -11.27 2.28 -18.33
C TYR A 80 -11.11 0.89 -18.92
N THR A 81 -10.98 0.85 -20.24
CA THR A 81 -10.48 -0.34 -20.94
C THR A 81 -8.96 -0.24 -20.99
N TYR A 82 -8.28 -1.31 -20.60
CA TYR A 82 -6.83 -1.40 -20.66
C TYR A 82 -6.40 -2.36 -21.76
N TYR A 83 -5.20 -2.14 -22.28
CA TYR A 83 -4.67 -2.95 -23.36
C TYR A 83 -3.30 -3.54 -22.99
N VAL A 84 -3.16 -4.86 -23.11
CA VAL A 84 -1.89 -5.58 -22.91
C VAL A 84 -0.84 -5.05 -23.88
N ALA A 85 -1.23 -4.83 -25.15
CA ALA A 85 -0.36 -4.26 -26.18
C ALA A 85 0.14 -2.84 -25.83
N ASN A 86 -0.56 -2.14 -24.95
CA ASN A 86 -0.20 -0.81 -24.47
C ASN A 86 0.54 -0.84 -23.11
N GLY A 87 1.19 -1.96 -22.78
CA GLY A 87 1.93 -2.11 -21.52
C GLY A 87 1.03 -2.36 -20.31
N GLY A 88 -0.17 -2.93 -20.51
CA GLY A 88 -1.11 -3.26 -19.46
C GLY A 88 -0.51 -4.11 -18.35
N LYS A 89 -0.59 -3.63 -17.11
CA LYS A 89 -0.07 -4.29 -15.91
C LYS A 89 -0.93 -3.98 -14.69
N VAL A 90 -0.80 -4.85 -13.69
CA VAL A 90 -1.37 -4.64 -12.36
C VAL A 90 -0.22 -4.61 -11.37
N GLU A 91 -0.21 -3.59 -10.53
CA GLU A 91 0.76 -3.39 -9.46
C GLU A 91 0.04 -3.54 -8.12
N GLY A 92 0.67 -4.17 -7.13
CA GLY A 92 0.07 -4.44 -5.83
C GLY A 92 1.12 -4.79 -4.77
N PRO A 93 0.77 -4.75 -3.48
CA PRO A 93 1.67 -5.17 -2.42
C PRO A 93 2.10 -6.62 -2.56
N ASP A 94 3.35 -6.90 -2.21
CA ASP A 94 3.89 -8.26 -2.16
C ASP A 94 3.31 -9.03 -0.96
N PRO A 95 2.50 -10.10 -1.16
CA PRO A 95 1.92 -10.88 -0.09
C PRO A 95 2.95 -11.61 0.78
N ASP A 96 4.15 -11.90 0.23
CA ASP A 96 5.19 -12.64 0.97
C ASP A 96 5.84 -11.78 2.06
N PHE A 97 5.78 -10.45 1.91
CA PHE A 97 6.36 -9.50 2.88
C PHE A 97 5.29 -8.75 3.68
N GLY A 98 4.15 -8.43 3.06
CA GLY A 98 3.05 -7.73 3.71
C GLY A 98 3.42 -6.35 4.26
N ARG A 99 2.81 -6.00 5.40
CA ARG A 99 2.98 -4.69 6.04
C ARG A 99 4.18 -4.65 7.00
N GLY A 100 4.74 -3.45 7.18
CA GLY A 100 5.91 -3.23 8.02
C GLY A 100 5.83 -2.00 8.91
N ALA A 101 6.45 -2.08 10.09
CA ALA A 101 6.55 -0.96 11.01
C ALA A 101 7.33 0.22 10.41
N PHE A 102 8.45 -0.06 9.72
CA PHE A 102 9.25 0.94 9.03
C PHE A 102 8.49 1.71 7.93
N PRO A 103 7.86 1.07 6.93
CA PRO A 103 7.11 1.79 5.91
C PRO A 103 5.91 2.55 6.50
N ALA A 104 5.29 2.08 7.58
CA ALA A 104 4.27 2.85 8.30
C ALA A 104 4.83 4.14 8.88
N ALA A 105 5.92 4.05 9.66
CA ALA A 105 6.55 5.23 10.28
C ALA A 105 7.01 6.25 9.24
N PHE A 106 7.69 5.79 8.19
CA PHE A 106 8.10 6.64 7.07
C PHE A 106 6.91 7.35 6.41
N ALA A 107 5.82 6.62 6.15
CA ALA A 107 4.63 7.20 5.56
C ALA A 107 3.98 8.24 6.48
N ILE A 108 3.91 7.99 7.80
CA ILE A 108 3.38 8.97 8.74
C ILE A 108 4.20 10.28 8.72
N ASP A 109 5.53 10.20 8.78
CA ASP A 109 6.40 11.38 8.73
C ASP A 109 6.19 12.18 7.44
N PHE A 110 6.19 11.49 6.29
CA PHE A 110 5.94 12.12 5.00
C PHE A 110 4.54 12.77 4.94
N LEU A 111 3.52 12.06 5.42
CA LEU A 111 2.14 12.54 5.40
C LEU A 111 1.94 13.72 6.36
N TYR A 112 2.66 13.76 7.48
CA TYR A 112 2.66 14.90 8.39
C TYR A 112 3.20 16.18 7.72
N GLU A 113 4.30 16.07 6.97
CA GLU A 113 4.80 17.17 6.14
C GLU A 113 3.79 17.56 5.05
N ALA A 114 3.20 16.58 4.37
CA ALA A 114 2.20 16.80 3.33
C ALA A 114 0.96 17.53 3.87
N TYR A 115 0.46 17.13 5.05
CA TYR A 115 -0.66 17.77 5.75
C TYR A 115 -0.41 19.26 5.98
N SER A 116 0.82 19.60 6.37
CA SER A 116 1.24 20.98 6.67
C SER A 116 1.48 21.82 5.41
N SER A 117 1.69 21.19 4.26
CA SER A 117 1.98 21.86 2.99
C SER A 117 0.77 22.56 2.37
N ALA A 118 1.01 23.67 1.67
CA ALA A 118 -0.01 24.35 0.88
C ALA A 118 -0.51 23.51 -0.31
N GLN A 119 0.36 22.62 -0.84
CA GLN A 119 0.05 21.76 -1.99
C GLN A 119 -1.17 20.86 -1.73
N PHE A 120 -1.32 20.36 -0.51
CA PHE A 120 -2.32 19.35 -0.16
C PHE A 120 -3.43 19.89 0.76
N GLN A 121 -3.67 21.22 0.76
CA GLN A 121 -4.68 21.84 1.62
C GLN A 121 -6.07 21.23 1.47
N SER A 122 -6.49 20.91 0.24
CA SER A 122 -7.78 20.27 -0.04
C SER A 122 -7.86 18.80 0.40
N ARG A 123 -6.73 18.18 0.72
CA ARG A 123 -6.58 16.76 1.08
C ARG A 123 -6.19 16.54 2.54
N ARG A 124 -6.18 17.59 3.36
CA ARG A 124 -5.79 17.48 4.78
C ARG A 124 -6.60 16.45 5.56
N SER A 125 -7.90 16.36 5.29
CA SER A 125 -8.78 15.42 5.99
C SER A 125 -8.43 13.96 5.65
N GLU A 126 -8.17 13.64 4.38
CA GLU A 126 -7.75 12.28 3.99
C GLU A 126 -6.36 11.94 4.52
N ILE A 127 -5.42 12.91 4.50
CA ILE A 127 -4.06 12.71 5.01
C ILE A 127 -4.10 12.42 6.51
N LEU A 128 -4.86 13.20 7.27
CA LEU A 128 -5.00 12.98 8.71
C LEU A 128 -5.62 11.63 9.02
N ALA A 129 -6.67 11.23 8.27
CA ALA A 129 -7.27 9.91 8.43
C ALA A 129 -6.25 8.79 8.16
N LYS A 130 -5.42 8.94 7.12
CA LYS A 130 -4.37 7.96 6.81
C LYS A 130 -3.27 7.92 7.86
N ILE A 131 -2.85 9.06 8.41
CA ILE A 131 -1.89 9.11 9.53
C ILE A 131 -2.43 8.32 10.72
N VAL A 132 -3.69 8.57 11.10
CA VAL A 132 -4.32 7.86 12.23
C VAL A 132 -4.42 6.36 11.95
N GLU A 133 -4.87 5.96 10.75
CA GLU A 133 -4.92 4.54 10.34
C GLU A 133 -3.55 3.87 10.49
N LEU A 134 -2.49 4.52 10.02
CA LEU A 134 -1.13 4.00 10.08
C LEU A 134 -0.60 3.95 11.52
N ALA A 135 -0.84 4.98 12.32
CA ALA A 135 -0.41 5.05 13.72
C ALA A 135 -1.12 3.98 14.57
N ASP A 136 -2.43 3.85 14.43
CA ASP A 136 -3.22 2.82 15.11
C ASP A 136 -2.71 1.42 14.74
N TRP A 137 -2.49 1.17 13.45
CA TRP A 137 -1.91 -0.10 13.00
C TRP A 137 -0.50 -0.31 13.56
N LEU A 138 0.37 0.69 13.53
CA LEU A 138 1.75 0.61 14.01
C LEU A 138 1.82 0.27 15.51
N LEU A 139 0.92 0.83 16.33
CA LEU A 139 0.83 0.50 17.75
C LEU A 139 0.46 -0.96 18.00
N THR A 140 -0.33 -1.59 17.12
CA THR A 140 -0.61 -3.05 17.22
C THR A 140 0.65 -3.91 17.03
N GLN A 141 1.69 -3.35 16.40
CA GLN A 141 2.96 -4.03 16.16
C GLN A 141 3.97 -3.86 17.31
N GLN A 142 3.66 -3.07 18.33
CA GLN A 142 4.57 -2.81 19.44
C GLN A 142 4.72 -4.04 20.35
N CYS A 143 5.96 -4.31 20.77
CA CYS A 143 6.29 -5.33 21.75
C CYS A 143 5.97 -4.84 23.16
N THR A 144 4.85 -5.30 23.70
CA THR A 144 4.36 -4.92 25.05
C THR A 144 4.71 -5.92 26.15
N ASP A 145 5.45 -6.99 25.84
CA ASP A 145 5.89 -7.97 26.85
C ASP A 145 7.14 -7.45 27.58
N PRO A 146 7.04 -7.10 28.88
CA PRO A 146 8.15 -6.53 29.66
C PRO A 146 9.29 -7.53 29.89
N ASN A 147 9.08 -8.83 29.65
CA ASN A 147 10.12 -9.85 29.81
C ASN A 147 11.01 -9.97 28.55
N LYS A 148 10.61 -9.40 27.42
CA LYS A 148 11.41 -9.41 26.19
C LYS A 148 12.47 -8.29 26.25
N ARG A 149 13.70 -8.62 25.81
CA ARG A 149 14.78 -7.62 25.63
C ARG A 149 14.41 -6.48 24.68
N ALA A 150 13.46 -6.75 23.77
CA ALA A 150 12.94 -5.78 22.81
C ALA A 150 11.62 -5.14 23.27
N TYR A 151 11.31 -5.11 24.57
CA TYR A 151 10.18 -4.36 25.11
C TYR A 151 10.21 -2.89 24.61
N GLY A 152 9.08 -2.40 24.10
CA GLY A 152 8.97 -1.10 23.43
C GLY A 152 9.46 -1.08 21.97
N GLY A 153 10.11 -2.15 21.50
CA GLY A 153 10.43 -2.42 20.10
C GLY A 153 9.19 -2.71 19.26
N PHE A 154 9.39 -2.90 17.96
CA PHE A 154 8.30 -3.22 17.02
C PHE A 154 8.59 -4.53 16.30
N ARG A 155 7.54 -5.19 15.80
CA ARG A 155 7.67 -6.43 15.03
C ARG A 155 8.42 -6.20 13.72
N ASN A 156 9.23 -7.18 13.32
CA ASN A 156 10.00 -7.13 12.07
C ASN A 156 9.13 -7.23 10.80
N SER A 157 7.96 -7.86 10.90
CA SER A 157 6.92 -7.88 9.88
C SER A 157 5.55 -8.08 10.52
N GLU A 158 4.47 -7.83 9.76
CA GLU A 158 3.09 -8.00 10.22
C GLU A 158 2.80 -9.38 10.84
N ALA A 159 3.28 -10.44 10.19
CA ALA A 159 3.13 -11.82 10.65
C ALA A 159 4.31 -12.31 11.53
N GLY A 160 5.33 -11.47 11.73
CA GLY A 160 6.54 -11.80 12.46
C GLY A 160 6.31 -11.93 13.97
N ILE A 161 7.11 -12.78 14.62
CA ILE A 161 7.11 -12.98 16.08
C ILE A 161 8.28 -12.27 16.78
N GLU A 162 9.27 -11.83 16.01
CA GLU A 162 10.45 -11.15 16.52
C GLU A 162 10.18 -9.66 16.67
N CYS A 163 10.76 -9.05 17.71
CA CYS A 163 10.64 -7.62 17.95
C CYS A 163 12.03 -7.01 18.10
N TRP A 164 12.21 -5.82 17.53
CA TRP A 164 13.52 -5.21 17.33
C TRP A 164 13.49 -3.79 17.91
N SER A 165 14.45 -3.47 18.79
CA SER A 165 14.54 -2.15 19.40
C SER A 165 14.97 -1.06 18.43
N VAL A 166 15.71 -1.41 17.36
CA VAL A 166 16.08 -0.46 16.29
C VAL A 166 14.86 0.12 15.59
N ASP A 167 13.79 -0.66 15.46
CA ASP A 167 12.55 -0.19 14.85
C ASP A 167 11.79 0.77 15.78
N ALA A 168 12.00 0.71 17.11
CA ALA A 168 11.48 1.74 18.02
C ALA A 168 12.04 3.13 17.71
N GLY A 169 13.35 3.23 17.41
CA GLY A 169 14.00 4.50 17.09
C GLY A 169 13.46 5.14 15.80
N ARG A 170 12.81 4.36 14.93
CA ARG A 170 12.19 4.84 13.69
C ARG A 170 10.69 5.12 13.87
N CYS A 171 10.00 4.32 14.68
CA CYS A 171 8.55 4.41 14.83
C CYS A 171 8.11 5.46 15.85
N ILE A 172 8.86 5.64 16.95
CA ILE A 172 8.48 6.57 18.02
C ILE A 172 8.43 8.03 17.54
N PRO A 173 9.39 8.55 16.73
CA PRO A 173 9.30 9.93 16.25
C PRO A 173 8.06 10.21 15.38
N ALA A 174 7.54 9.18 14.72
CA ALA A 174 6.38 9.27 13.84
C ALA A 174 5.04 9.20 14.59
N LEU A 175 5.02 8.71 15.84
CA LEU A 175 3.82 8.59 16.69
C LEU A 175 3.63 9.84 17.56
#